data_AF-H2KQQ5-F1
#
_entry.id   AF-H2KQQ5-F1
#
_cell.length_a   1.000
_cell.length_b   1.000
_cell.length_c   1.000
_cell.angle_alpha   90.00
_cell.angle_beta   90.00
_cell.angle_gamma   90.00
#
_symmetry.space_group_name_H-M   'P 1'
#
loop_
_entity.id
_entity.type
_entity.pdbx_description
1 polymer ?
#
loop_
_entity_poly.entity_id
_entity_poly.type
_entity_poly.pdbx_seq_one_letter_code
_entity_poly.pdbx_strand_id
1 'polypeptide(L)'
;MHVFTLPIYSQESLYTLLKAYTIRHADKGYCQGQAPLAAVLLMFMPEVDAFWTFNEVCERYLEAYYDDGLERIQIDGEILYALIKSSHPSIYKYLKKNNVEPVLIVLEWFMCVFTRTLPWTTVLRVLDMFFCEGKVVLFRVAIVLLQRMFGTQALRKACPGIDDILVRLRDVQSVVKNSEEFVRETVRIALTPREVAQEARRQSRKWERNKQLKAAAITPVA
;
A
#
# COMPACT_ATOMS: atom_id res chain seq x y z
N MET A 1 14.18 13.89 -4.01
CA MET A 1 13.20 14.45 -3.05
C MET A 1 12.62 15.72 -3.67
N HIS A 2 11.61 15.59 -4.55
CA HIS A 2 10.90 16.75 -5.06
C HIS A 2 9.82 17.11 -4.05
N VAL A 3 10.05 18.19 -3.30
CA VAL A 3 9.06 18.82 -2.44
C VAL A 3 8.00 19.41 -3.36
N PHE A 4 6.81 18.83 -3.37
CA PHE A 4 5.65 19.33 -4.08
C PHE A 4 5.26 20.70 -3.48
N THR A 5 5.70 21.80 -4.08
CA THR A 5 5.11 23.12 -3.83
C THR A 5 3.78 23.18 -4.58
N LEU A 6 2.77 22.58 -3.96
CA LEU A 6 1.36 22.88 -4.20
C LEU A 6 1.21 24.42 -4.17
N PRO A 7 0.71 25.10 -5.23
CA PRO A 7 0.47 26.55 -5.19
C PRO A 7 -0.36 26.91 -3.95
N ILE A 8 -0.18 28.10 -3.37
CA ILE A 8 -0.74 28.49 -2.05
C ILE A 8 -2.23 28.12 -1.89
N TYR A 9 -3.03 28.35 -2.94
CA TYR A 9 -4.45 27.95 -2.99
C TYR A 9 -4.70 26.46 -2.74
N SER A 10 -3.81 25.59 -3.21
CA SER A 10 -3.93 24.15 -3.05
C SER A 10 -3.45 23.61 -1.68
N GLN A 11 -2.66 24.37 -0.90
CA GLN A 11 -2.37 23.98 0.49
C GLN A 11 -3.56 24.25 1.41
N GLU A 12 -4.26 25.37 1.22
CA GLU A 12 -5.50 25.66 1.96
C GLU A 12 -6.60 24.65 1.60
N SER A 13 -6.80 24.35 0.31
CA SER A 13 -7.75 23.30 -0.11
C SER A 13 -7.39 21.92 0.45
N LEU A 14 -6.10 21.56 0.51
CA LEU A 14 -5.67 20.30 1.13
C LEU A 14 -6.00 20.24 2.62
N TYR A 15 -5.72 21.33 3.36
CA TYR A 15 -6.07 21.43 4.76
C TYR A 15 -7.60 21.32 4.96
N THR A 16 -8.38 22.06 4.17
CA THR A 16 -9.85 22.05 4.25
C THR A 16 -10.43 20.68 3.96
N LEU A 17 -9.96 19.99 2.92
CA LEU A 17 -10.39 18.64 2.57
C LEU A 17 -10.10 17.65 3.71
N LEU A 18 -8.86 17.62 4.22
CA LEU A 18 -8.46 16.69 5.28
C LEU A 18 -9.16 16.99 6.61
N LYS A 19 -9.36 18.27 6.93
CA LYS A 19 -10.13 18.70 8.09
C LYS A 19 -11.59 18.27 7.97
N ALA A 20 -12.23 18.49 6.83
CA ALA A 20 -13.60 18.06 6.58
C ALA A 20 -13.74 16.53 6.72
N TYR A 21 -12.76 15.77 6.21
CA TYR A 21 -12.74 14.31 6.35
C TYR A 21 -12.63 13.89 7.82
N THR A 22 -11.74 14.52 8.58
CA THR A 22 -11.52 14.21 10.00
C THR A 22 -12.74 14.57 10.86
N ILE A 23 -13.43 15.67 10.56
CA ILE A 23 -14.67 16.07 11.24
C ILE A 23 -15.79 15.06 10.95
N ARG A 24 -15.89 14.60 9.70
CA ARG A 24 -16.87 13.59 9.29
C ARG A 24 -16.60 12.23 9.93
N HIS A 25 -15.34 11.86 10.10
CA HIS A 25 -14.86 10.59 10.66
C HIS A 25 -14.12 10.82 11.97
N ALA A 26 -14.81 11.41 12.95
CA ALA A 26 -14.20 11.83 14.21
C ALA A 26 -13.61 10.68 15.04
N ASP A 27 -14.06 9.45 14.78
CA ASP A 27 -13.57 8.20 15.37
C ASP A 27 -12.22 7.74 14.79
N LYS A 28 -11.88 8.13 13.55
CA LYS A 28 -10.67 7.66 12.84
C LYS A 28 -9.51 8.65 12.89
N GLY A 29 -9.81 9.93 13.09
CA GLY A 29 -8.78 10.99 13.12
C GLY A 29 -8.06 11.18 11.78
N TYR A 30 -6.98 11.97 11.82
CA TYR A 30 -6.10 12.21 10.68
C TYR A 30 -4.88 11.28 10.71
N CYS A 31 -4.66 10.56 9.60
CA CYS A 31 -3.45 9.76 9.40
C CYS A 31 -2.57 10.41 8.32
N GLN A 32 -1.25 10.55 8.56
CA GLN A 32 -0.32 11.17 7.62
C GLN A 32 -0.34 10.53 6.22
N GLY A 33 -0.71 9.25 6.11
CA GLY A 33 -0.85 8.55 4.83
C GLY A 33 -1.97 9.09 3.92
N GLN A 34 -2.88 9.91 4.44
CA GLN A 34 -4.03 10.47 3.71
C GLN A 34 -3.64 11.64 2.80
N ALA A 35 -2.75 12.51 3.27
CA ALA A 35 -2.42 13.76 2.58
C ALA A 35 -1.87 13.57 1.15
N PRO A 36 -0.98 12.60 0.86
CA PRO A 36 -0.49 12.38 -0.50
C PRO A 36 -1.61 12.08 -1.50
N LEU A 37 -2.57 11.21 -1.14
CA LEU A 37 -3.70 10.89 -2.01
C LEU A 37 -4.61 12.10 -2.23
N ALA A 38 -4.98 12.80 -1.15
CA ALA A 38 -5.82 14.00 -1.22
C ALA A 38 -5.18 15.11 -2.08
N ALA A 39 -3.87 15.32 -1.94
CA ALA A 39 -3.11 16.27 -2.74
C ALA A 39 -3.17 15.95 -4.23
N VAL A 40 -3.00 14.67 -4.61
CA VAL A 40 -3.09 14.25 -6.02
C VAL A 40 -4.50 14.48 -6.55
N LEU A 41 -5.55 14.15 -5.79
CA LEU A 41 -6.94 14.38 -6.22
C LEU A 41 -7.20 15.86 -6.50
N LEU A 42 -6.80 16.76 -5.58
CA LEU A 42 -6.95 18.21 -5.74
C LEU A 42 -6.23 18.79 -6.96
N MET A 43 -5.24 18.10 -7.52
CA MET A 43 -4.60 18.54 -8.77
C MET A 43 -5.48 18.31 -10.01
N PHE A 44 -6.46 17.41 -9.95
CA PHE A 44 -7.25 16.98 -11.11
C PHE A 44 -8.74 17.26 -11.00
N MET A 45 -9.24 17.62 -9.82
CA MET A 45 -10.65 17.91 -9.63
C MET A 45 -10.90 19.06 -8.65
N PRO A 46 -12.04 19.75 -8.75
CA PRO A 46 -12.46 20.76 -7.79
C PRO A 46 -12.50 20.21 -6.35
N GLU A 47 -12.36 21.09 -5.36
CA GLU A 47 -12.22 20.71 -3.95
C GLU A 47 -13.33 19.79 -3.42
N VAL A 48 -14.59 20.06 -3.79
CA VAL A 48 -15.74 19.25 -3.37
C VAL A 48 -15.71 17.85 -4.00
N ASP A 49 -15.38 17.76 -5.29
CA ASP A 49 -15.26 16.47 -5.98
C ASP A 49 -14.07 15.67 -5.45
N ALA A 50 -12.97 16.35 -5.12
CA ALA A 50 -11.79 15.77 -4.48
C ALA A 50 -12.13 15.19 -3.12
N PHE A 51 -12.91 15.92 -2.32
CA PHE A 51 -13.38 15.45 -1.03
C PHE A 51 -14.23 14.17 -1.16
N TRP A 52 -15.24 14.15 -2.03
CA TRP A 52 -16.10 12.98 -2.17
C TRP A 52 -15.36 11.79 -2.76
N THR A 53 -14.48 12.01 -3.73
CA THR A 53 -13.62 10.96 -4.28
C THR A 53 -12.69 10.41 -3.21
N PHE A 54 -12.05 11.27 -2.43
CA PHE A 54 -11.18 10.87 -1.33
C PHE A 54 -11.95 10.07 -0.27
N ASN A 55 -13.13 10.55 0.14
CA ASN A 55 -13.99 9.88 1.11
C ASN A 55 -14.36 8.47 0.64
N GLU A 56 -14.80 8.32 -0.61
CA GLU A 56 -15.12 7.02 -1.21
C GLU A 56 -13.91 6.09 -1.28
N VAL A 57 -12.71 6.62 -1.57
CA VAL A 57 -11.48 5.82 -1.55
C VAL A 57 -11.20 5.28 -0.16
N CYS A 58 -11.27 6.13 0.86
CA CYS A 58 -10.99 5.75 2.23
C CYS A 58 -12.06 4.79 2.80
N GLU A 59 -13.33 5.03 2.52
CA GLU A 59 -14.43 4.21 3.06
C GLU A 59 -14.56 2.86 2.35
N ARG A 60 -14.43 2.79 1.02
CA ARG A 60 -14.68 1.56 0.26
C ARG A 60 -13.44 0.73 -0.01
N TYR A 61 -12.33 1.37 -0.36
CA TYR A 61 -11.14 0.66 -0.83
C TYR A 61 -10.05 0.53 0.24
N LEU A 62 -9.94 1.53 1.12
CA LEU A 62 -8.95 1.59 2.21
C LEU A 62 -9.63 1.47 3.59
N GLU A 63 -10.76 0.76 3.65
CA GLU A 63 -11.50 0.54 4.89
C GLU A 63 -10.58 0.02 6.01
N ALA A 64 -10.61 0.68 7.17
CA ALA A 64 -9.80 0.39 8.35
C ALA A 64 -8.27 0.50 8.15
N TYR A 65 -7.79 1.13 7.08
CA TYR A 65 -6.34 1.34 6.87
C TYR A 65 -5.72 2.33 7.84
N TYR A 66 -6.52 3.29 8.29
CA TYR A 66 -6.08 4.42 9.10
C TYR A 66 -6.47 4.27 10.58
N ASP A 67 -7.07 3.14 10.94
CA ASP A 67 -7.47 2.83 12.30
C ASP A 67 -6.24 2.50 13.17
N ASP A 68 -6.41 2.64 14.48
CA ASP A 68 -5.36 2.36 15.46
C ASP A 68 -4.80 0.93 15.32
N GLY A 69 -3.49 0.81 15.47
CA GLY A 69 -2.78 -0.47 15.34
C GLY A 69 -2.62 -0.97 13.91
N LEU A 70 -3.18 -0.29 12.90
CA LEU A 70 -2.99 -0.59 11.47
C LEU A 70 -3.25 -2.06 11.11
N GLU A 71 -4.19 -2.70 11.81
CA GLU A 71 -4.42 -4.15 11.69
C GLU A 71 -4.74 -4.55 10.24
N ARG A 72 -5.52 -3.72 9.54
CA ARG A 72 -5.86 -4.00 8.14
C ARG A 72 -4.63 -3.97 7.23
N ILE A 73 -3.73 -3.01 7.41
CA ILE A 73 -2.48 -2.93 6.65
C ILE A 73 -1.61 -4.16 6.94
N GLN A 74 -1.52 -4.60 8.20
CA GLN A 74 -0.76 -5.80 8.56
C GLN A 74 -1.34 -7.06 7.88
N ILE A 75 -2.67 -7.20 7.87
CA ILE A 75 -3.36 -8.30 7.17
C ILE A 75 -3.08 -8.23 5.66
N ASP A 76 -3.16 -7.07 5.03
CA ASP A 76 -2.86 -6.93 3.61
C ASP A 76 -1.38 -7.20 3.29
N GLY A 77 -0.47 -6.91 4.23
CA GLY A 77 0.91 -7.37 4.16
C GLY A 77 1.01 -8.91 4.13
N GLU A 78 0.30 -9.60 5.02
CA GLU A 78 0.25 -11.08 5.03
C GLU A 78 -0.37 -11.65 3.74
N ILE A 79 -1.36 -10.97 3.15
CA ILE A 79 -1.91 -11.33 1.83
C ILE A 79 -0.83 -11.20 0.77
N LEU A 80 -0.11 -10.08 0.72
CA LEU A 80 0.98 -9.89 -0.24
C LEU A 80 2.05 -10.97 -0.09
N TYR A 81 2.43 -11.33 1.14
CA TYR A 81 3.36 -12.43 1.39
C TYR A 81 2.84 -13.78 0.93
N ALA A 82 1.56 -14.06 1.13
CA ALA A 82 0.94 -15.29 0.63
C ALA A 82 0.96 -15.36 -0.90
N LEU A 83 0.63 -14.26 -1.58
CA LEU A 83 0.67 -14.15 -3.04
C LEU A 83 2.10 -14.32 -3.58
N ILE A 84 3.07 -13.64 -2.97
CA ILE A 84 4.49 -13.77 -3.34
C ILE A 84 5.02 -15.17 -3.06
N LYS A 85 4.56 -15.84 -1.99
CA LYS A 85 4.93 -17.23 -1.71
C LYS A 85 4.49 -18.18 -2.82
N SER A 86 3.30 -18.00 -3.39
CA SER A 86 2.80 -18.84 -4.47
C SER A 86 3.41 -18.47 -5.82
N SER A 87 3.54 -17.18 -6.14
CA SER A 87 3.98 -16.75 -7.48
C SER A 87 5.50 -16.58 -7.62
N HIS A 88 6.19 -16.14 -6.57
CA HIS A 88 7.63 -15.85 -6.55
C HIS A 88 8.33 -16.42 -5.29
N PRO A 89 8.36 -17.76 -5.13
CA PRO A 89 8.84 -18.40 -3.90
C PRO A 89 10.30 -18.05 -3.55
N SER A 90 11.11 -17.70 -4.55
CA SER A 90 12.49 -17.26 -4.33
C SER A 90 12.58 -15.90 -3.63
N ILE A 91 11.69 -14.96 -3.98
CA ILE A 91 11.57 -13.65 -3.32
C ILE A 91 11.03 -13.85 -1.90
N TYR A 92 9.97 -14.64 -1.73
CA TYR A 92 9.40 -14.94 -0.41
C TYR A 92 10.45 -15.50 0.56
N LYS A 93 11.19 -16.54 0.14
CA LYS A 93 12.25 -17.16 0.97
C LYS A 93 13.34 -16.16 1.34
N TYR A 94 13.72 -15.29 0.41
CA TYR A 94 14.73 -14.27 0.63
C TYR A 94 14.27 -13.21 1.64
N LEU A 95 13.05 -12.67 1.50
CA LEU A 95 12.50 -11.70 2.46
C LEU A 95 12.36 -12.33 3.85
N LYS A 96 11.83 -13.56 3.93
CA LYS A 96 11.69 -14.29 5.18
C LYS A 96 13.04 -14.60 5.84
N LYS A 97 14.05 -15.00 5.08
CA LYS A 97 15.41 -15.26 5.58
C LYS A 97 16.01 -14.02 6.25
N ASN A 98 15.69 -12.84 5.73
CA ASN A 98 16.17 -11.56 6.25
C ASN A 98 15.21 -10.93 7.28
N ASN A 99 14.24 -11.68 7.80
CA ASN A 99 13.26 -11.21 8.79
C ASN A 99 12.53 -9.93 8.39
N VAL A 100 12.31 -9.73 7.08
CA VAL A 100 11.49 -8.61 6.61
C VAL A 100 10.05 -8.92 6.97
N GLU A 101 9.43 -8.06 7.79
CA GLU A 101 8.01 -8.17 8.07
C GLU A 101 7.19 -7.62 6.90
N PRO A 102 6.07 -8.27 6.51
CA PRO A 102 5.27 -7.83 5.38
C PRO A 102 4.78 -6.38 5.50
N VAL A 103 4.46 -5.95 6.72
CA VAL A 103 4.00 -4.59 7.02
C VAL A 103 5.01 -3.53 6.57
N LEU A 104 6.33 -3.81 6.68
CA LEU A 104 7.39 -2.88 6.28
C LEU A 104 7.37 -2.57 4.77
N ILE A 105 6.79 -3.45 3.96
CA ILE A 105 6.65 -3.26 2.52
C ILE A 105 5.38 -2.45 2.22
N VAL A 106 4.25 -2.85 2.80
CA VAL A 106 2.94 -2.31 2.43
C VAL A 106 2.59 -1.00 3.13
N LEU A 107 3.19 -0.69 4.28
CA LEU A 107 2.80 0.45 5.11
C LEU A 107 2.77 1.76 4.32
N GLU A 108 3.87 2.10 3.66
CA GLU A 108 3.93 3.32 2.86
C GLU A 108 3.22 3.15 1.51
N TRP A 109 3.41 2.01 0.85
CA TRP A 109 2.90 1.75 -0.49
C TRP A 109 1.38 1.77 -0.55
N PHE A 110 0.71 1.10 0.38
CA PHE A 110 -0.74 0.91 0.35
C PHE A 110 -1.49 2.05 1.02
N MET A 111 -0.99 2.59 2.14
CA MET A 111 -1.67 3.70 2.83
C MET A 111 -1.75 4.96 1.95
N CYS A 112 -0.74 5.19 1.12
CA CYS A 112 -0.69 6.32 0.21
C CYS A 112 -1.12 5.97 -1.22
N VAL A 113 -1.59 4.73 -1.49
CA VAL A 113 -1.94 4.27 -2.86
C VAL A 113 -0.80 4.55 -3.85
N PHE A 114 0.45 4.35 -3.42
CA PHE A 114 1.70 4.64 -4.14
C PHE A 114 1.96 6.10 -4.56
N THR A 115 1.08 7.04 -4.22
CA THR A 115 1.20 8.47 -4.62
C THR A 115 2.47 9.15 -4.08
N ARG A 116 3.03 8.65 -2.98
CA ARG A 116 4.27 9.16 -2.37
C ARG A 116 5.55 8.52 -2.93
N THR A 117 5.46 7.33 -3.54
CA THR A 117 6.63 6.50 -3.87
C THR A 117 6.92 6.39 -5.36
N LEU A 118 5.89 6.27 -6.20
CA LEU A 118 6.08 6.10 -7.64
C LEU A 118 6.45 7.42 -8.33
N PRO A 119 7.15 7.38 -9.48
CA PRO A 119 7.30 8.56 -10.34
C PRO A 119 5.93 9.08 -10.81
N TRP A 120 5.82 10.39 -10.99
CA TRP A 120 4.56 11.08 -11.28
C TRP A 120 3.71 10.44 -12.38
N THR A 121 4.31 10.21 -13.56
CA THR A 121 3.60 9.60 -14.69
C THR A 121 3.08 8.19 -14.38
N THR A 122 3.76 7.45 -13.50
CA THR A 122 3.33 6.11 -13.09
C THR A 122 2.24 6.16 -12.02
N VAL A 123 2.29 7.13 -11.10
CA VAL A 123 1.22 7.36 -10.10
C VAL A 123 -0.12 7.50 -10.80
N LEU A 124 -0.22 8.34 -11.83
CA LEU A 124 -1.48 8.59 -12.54
C LEU A 124 -2.04 7.31 -13.16
N ARG A 125 -1.19 6.52 -13.83
CA ARG A 125 -1.62 5.25 -14.44
C ARG A 125 -2.04 4.21 -13.40
N VAL A 126 -1.38 4.17 -12.24
CA VAL A 126 -1.77 3.29 -11.13
C VAL A 126 -3.11 3.73 -10.54
N LEU A 127 -3.35 5.04 -10.38
CA LEU A 127 -4.63 5.56 -9.92
C LEU A 127 -5.76 5.26 -10.92
N ASP A 128 -5.54 5.41 -12.23
CA ASP A 128 -6.52 5.03 -13.25
C ASP A 128 -6.95 3.57 -13.11
N MET A 129 -5.97 2.66 -13.03
CA MET A 129 -6.25 1.23 -12.82
C MET A 129 -6.95 0.98 -11.49
N PHE A 130 -6.53 1.65 -10.42
CA PHE A 130 -7.10 1.51 -9.09
C PHE A 130 -8.57 1.97 -9.06
N PHE A 131 -8.94 3.05 -9.73
CA PHE A 131 -10.34 3.47 -9.83
C PHE A 131 -11.20 2.52 -10.65
N CYS A 132 -10.62 1.85 -11.67
CA CYS A 132 -11.35 0.89 -12.50
C CYS A 132 -11.49 -0.50 -11.86
N GLU A 133 -10.45 -1.03 -11.26
CA GLU A 133 -10.39 -2.43 -10.78
C GLU A 133 -10.36 -2.55 -9.24
N GLY A 134 -10.16 -1.43 -8.55
CA GLY A 134 -10.08 -1.37 -7.10
C GLY A 134 -8.76 -1.88 -6.53
N LYS A 135 -8.84 -2.34 -5.28
CA LYS A 135 -7.69 -2.68 -4.43
C LYS A 135 -6.76 -3.77 -4.97
N VAL A 136 -7.23 -4.64 -5.87
CA VAL A 136 -6.40 -5.69 -6.50
C VAL A 136 -5.15 -5.09 -7.17
N VAL A 137 -5.27 -3.87 -7.69
CA VAL A 137 -4.17 -3.15 -8.35
C VAL A 137 -3.01 -2.91 -7.41
N LEU A 138 -3.27 -2.61 -6.13
CA LEU A 138 -2.21 -2.37 -5.15
C LEU A 138 -1.30 -3.61 -5.01
N PHE A 139 -1.90 -4.80 -4.99
CA PHE A 139 -1.16 -6.05 -4.93
C PHE A 139 -0.39 -6.34 -6.21
N ARG A 140 -0.99 -6.09 -7.40
CA ARG A 140 -0.29 -6.28 -8.68
C ARG A 140 0.94 -5.37 -8.78
N VAL A 141 0.77 -4.08 -8.45
CA VAL A 141 1.86 -3.09 -8.43
C VAL A 141 2.96 -3.52 -7.46
N ALA A 142 2.61 -3.92 -6.23
CA ALA A 142 3.60 -4.41 -5.27
C ALA A 142 4.36 -5.65 -5.76
N ILE A 143 3.68 -6.60 -6.41
CA ILE A 143 4.31 -7.80 -6.98
C ILE A 143 5.33 -7.40 -8.05
N VAL A 144 4.98 -6.51 -8.98
CA VAL A 144 5.89 -6.02 -10.03
C VAL A 144 7.10 -5.31 -9.42
N LEU A 145 6.89 -4.45 -8.42
CA LEU A 145 7.99 -3.77 -7.73
C LEU A 145 8.95 -4.77 -7.07
N LEU A 146 8.42 -5.75 -6.35
CA LEU A 146 9.25 -6.79 -5.71
C LEU A 146 9.99 -7.64 -6.75
N GLN A 147 9.38 -7.95 -7.90
CA GLN A 147 10.06 -8.62 -9.01
C GLN A 147 11.21 -7.78 -9.55
N ARG A 148 11.00 -6.49 -9.81
CA ARG A 148 12.04 -5.58 -10.32
C ARG A 148 13.18 -5.37 -9.31
N MET A 149 12.86 -5.37 -8.02
CA MET A 149 13.85 -5.19 -6.95
C MET A 149 14.61 -6.47 -6.58
N PHE A 150 13.97 -7.64 -6.61
CA PHE A 150 14.50 -8.88 -6.02
C PHE A 150 14.28 -10.15 -6.87
N GLY A 151 13.87 -10.01 -8.13
CA GLY A 151 13.51 -11.14 -9.00
C GLY A 151 14.69 -12.03 -9.37
N THR A 152 15.89 -11.46 -9.51
CA THR A 152 17.10 -12.20 -9.85
C THR A 152 17.95 -12.49 -8.61
N GLN A 153 18.79 -13.54 -8.69
CA GLN A 153 19.73 -13.84 -7.61
C GLN A 153 20.77 -12.74 -7.42
N ALA A 154 21.20 -12.07 -8.49
CA ALA A 154 22.16 -10.97 -8.41
C ALA A 154 21.59 -9.78 -7.60
N LEU A 155 20.34 -9.40 -7.88
CA LEU A 155 19.67 -8.33 -7.15
C LEU A 155 19.53 -8.64 -5.65
N ARG A 156 19.17 -9.89 -5.30
CA ARG A 156 19.11 -10.33 -3.91
C ARG A 156 20.47 -10.37 -3.23
N LYS A 157 21.54 -10.74 -3.94
CA LYS A 157 22.91 -10.72 -3.40
C LYS A 157 23.42 -9.30 -3.15
N ALA A 158 22.94 -8.31 -3.92
CA ALA A 158 23.27 -6.91 -3.72
C ALA A 158 22.63 -6.29 -2.46
N CYS A 159 21.66 -6.98 -1.85
CA CYS A 159 21.00 -6.57 -0.62
C CYS A 159 21.08 -7.71 0.42
N PRO A 160 22.25 -7.95 1.04
CA PRO A 160 22.44 -9.11 1.92
C PRO A 160 21.69 -9.00 3.26
N GLY A 161 21.43 -7.79 3.76
CA GLY A 161 20.78 -7.55 5.04
C GLY A 161 19.43 -6.84 4.95
N ILE A 162 18.71 -6.77 6.08
CA ILE A 162 17.43 -6.07 6.18
C ILE A 162 17.55 -4.59 5.84
N ASP A 163 18.61 -3.91 6.29
CA ASP A 163 18.81 -2.48 6.04
C ASP A 163 18.91 -2.17 4.54
N ASP A 164 19.68 -2.97 3.79
CA ASP A 164 19.79 -2.85 2.33
C ASP A 164 18.44 -3.05 1.64
N ILE A 165 17.66 -4.02 2.12
CA ILE A 165 16.32 -4.31 1.60
C ILE A 165 15.40 -3.12 1.85
N LEU A 166 15.40 -2.56 3.07
CA LEU A 166 14.55 -1.42 3.42
C LEU A 166 14.96 -0.14 2.68
N VAL A 167 16.25 0.06 2.41
CA VAL A 167 16.72 1.13 1.52
C VAL A 167 16.20 0.90 0.11
N ARG A 168 16.32 -0.33 -0.42
CA ARG A 168 15.83 -0.67 -1.76
C ARG A 168 14.32 -0.51 -1.91
N LEU A 169 13.54 -0.92 -0.91
CA LEU A 169 12.08 -0.79 -0.89
C LEU A 169 11.62 0.68 -0.88
N ARG A 170 12.43 1.60 -0.34
CA ARG A 170 12.19 3.04 -0.40
C ARG A 170 12.58 3.66 -1.73
N ASP A 171 13.58 3.10 -2.41
CA ASP A 171 14.05 3.56 -3.72
C ASP A 171 13.23 2.96 -4.88
N VAL A 172 11.91 3.15 -4.84
CA VAL A 172 10.97 2.69 -5.88
C VAL A 172 11.24 3.36 -7.23
N GLN A 173 11.63 4.63 -7.22
CA GLN A 173 11.80 5.40 -8.44
C GLN A 173 12.94 4.86 -9.33
N SER A 174 14.01 4.31 -8.76
CA SER A 174 15.11 3.77 -9.56
C SER A 174 14.74 2.52 -10.37
N VAL A 175 13.71 1.77 -9.93
CA VAL A 175 13.22 0.57 -10.61
C VAL A 175 12.02 0.85 -11.53
N VAL A 176 11.48 2.07 -11.53
CA VAL A 176 10.35 2.47 -12.38
C VAL A 176 10.79 3.61 -13.30
N LYS A 177 11.39 3.26 -14.46
CA LYS A 177 11.88 4.26 -15.43
C LYS A 177 10.86 4.61 -16.50
N ASN A 178 10.08 3.63 -16.96
CA ASN A 178 9.09 3.80 -18.02
C ASN A 178 7.70 3.39 -17.50
N SER A 179 6.75 4.34 -17.49
CA SER A 179 5.40 4.12 -16.98
C SER A 179 4.59 3.15 -17.83
N GLU A 180 4.71 3.21 -19.16
CA GLU A 180 3.97 2.32 -20.08
C GLU A 180 4.41 0.86 -19.94
N GLU A 181 5.72 0.62 -19.83
CA GLU A 181 6.26 -0.70 -19.58
C GLU A 181 5.80 -1.23 -18.21
N PHE A 182 5.86 -0.38 -17.17
CA PHE A 182 5.43 -0.75 -15.82
C PHE A 182 3.94 -1.11 -15.76
N VAL A 183 3.08 -0.35 -16.44
CA VAL A 183 1.64 -0.64 -16.54
C VAL A 183 1.43 -1.96 -17.28
N ARG A 184 2.14 -2.19 -18.38
CA ARG A 184 2.04 -3.46 -19.14
C ARG A 184 2.44 -4.67 -18.29
N GLU A 185 3.47 -4.55 -17.48
CA GLU A 185 3.85 -5.61 -16.52
C GLU A 185 2.78 -5.80 -15.44
N THR A 186 2.24 -4.69 -14.90
CA THR A 186 1.20 -4.72 -13.87
C THR A 186 -0.07 -5.43 -14.35
N VAL A 187 -0.52 -5.13 -15.57
CA VAL A 187 -1.71 -5.77 -16.17
C VAL A 187 -1.46 -7.24 -16.50
N ARG A 188 -0.22 -7.65 -16.76
CA ARG A 188 0.15 -9.06 -17.00
C ARG A 188 0.15 -9.92 -15.74
N ILE A 189 0.14 -9.32 -14.55
CA ILE A 189 -0.01 -10.09 -13.32
C ILE A 189 -1.42 -10.68 -13.27
N ALA A 190 -1.50 -12.00 -13.51
CA ALA A 190 -2.73 -12.79 -13.44
C ALA A 190 -3.19 -12.95 -11.98
N LEU A 191 -3.64 -11.85 -11.37
CA LEU A 191 -4.23 -11.79 -10.04
C LEU A 191 -5.62 -11.19 -10.14
N THR A 192 -6.63 -11.96 -9.78
CA THR A 192 -8.03 -11.54 -9.85
C THR A 192 -8.51 -10.95 -8.51
N PRO A 193 -9.53 -10.07 -8.51
CA PRO A 193 -10.17 -9.61 -7.27
C PRO A 193 -10.68 -10.75 -6.39
N ARG A 194 -11.12 -11.86 -7.01
CA ARG A 194 -11.62 -13.05 -6.30
C ARG A 194 -10.51 -13.72 -5.50
N GLU A 195 -9.31 -13.86 -6.06
CA GLU A 195 -8.17 -14.46 -5.37
C GLU A 195 -7.72 -13.60 -4.19
N VAL A 196 -7.64 -12.27 -4.38
CA VAL A 196 -7.34 -11.34 -3.27
C VAL A 196 -8.40 -11.43 -2.16
N ALA A 197 -9.68 -11.50 -2.53
CA ALA A 197 -10.76 -11.65 -1.54
C ALA A 197 -10.72 -13.01 -0.81
N GLN A 198 -10.32 -14.08 -1.49
CA GLN A 198 -10.12 -15.39 -0.86
C GLN A 198 -8.97 -15.38 0.13
N GLU A 199 -7.83 -14.81 -0.25
CA GLU A 199 -6.69 -14.65 0.65
C GLU A 199 -7.01 -13.71 1.81
N ALA A 200 -7.72 -12.60 1.59
CA ALA A 200 -8.19 -11.72 2.65
C ALA A 200 -8.99 -12.48 3.70
N ARG A 201 -10.00 -13.26 3.29
CA ARG A 201 -10.78 -14.11 4.20
C ARG A 201 -9.90 -15.10 4.95
N ARG A 202 -8.87 -15.67 4.31
CA ARG A 202 -7.97 -16.63 4.94
C ARG A 202 -7.07 -15.96 5.98
N GLN A 203 -6.45 -14.84 5.64
CA GLN A 203 -5.51 -14.14 6.52
C GLN A 203 -6.24 -13.46 7.68
N SER A 204 -7.41 -12.84 7.47
CA SER A 204 -8.21 -12.26 8.56
C SER A 204 -8.61 -13.30 9.60
N ARG A 205 -9.07 -14.50 9.19
CA ARG A 205 -9.39 -15.58 10.14
C ARG A 205 -8.16 -16.04 10.92
N LYS A 206 -7.01 -16.15 10.25
CA LYS A 206 -5.75 -16.52 10.90
C LYS A 206 -5.30 -15.45 11.89
N TRP A 207 -5.48 -14.17 11.54
CA TRP A 207 -5.16 -13.02 12.39
C TRP A 207 -5.97 -13.02 13.67
N GLU A 208 -7.30 -13.12 13.57
CA GLU A 208 -8.20 -13.17 14.72
C GLU A 208 -7.88 -14.34 15.65
N ARG A 209 -7.66 -15.53 15.09
CA ARG A 209 -7.26 -16.70 15.89
C ARG A 209 -5.94 -16.45 16.63
N ASN A 210 -4.95 -15.86 15.98
CA ASN A 210 -3.67 -15.57 16.61
C ASN A 210 -3.80 -14.50 17.71
N LYS A 211 -4.68 -13.51 17.52
CA LYS A 211 -4.99 -12.47 18.52
C LYS A 211 -5.64 -13.08 19.76
N GLN A 212 -6.62 -13.97 19.57
CA GLN A 212 -7.28 -14.71 20.66
C GLN A 212 -6.29 -15.59 21.42
N LEU A 213 -5.42 -16.33 20.73
CA LEU A 213 -4.39 -17.15 21.37
C LEU A 213 -3.41 -16.32 22.21
N LYS A 214 -3.00 -15.16 21.72
CA LYS A 214 -2.15 -14.23 22.48
C LYS A 214 -2.87 -13.68 23.71
N ALA A 215 -4.14 -13.28 23.57
CA ALA A 215 -4.94 -12.78 24.69
C ALA A 215 -5.14 -13.87 25.78
N ALA A 216 -5.44 -15.10 25.36
CA ALA A 216 -5.57 -16.24 26.26
C ALA A 216 -4.25 -16.57 27.00
N ALA A 217 -3.09 -16.36 26.37
CA ALA A 217 -1.80 -16.58 27.00
C ALA A 217 -1.41 -15.50 28.02
N ILE A 218 -2.04 -14.32 27.97
CA ILE A 218 -1.75 -13.17 28.87
C ILE A 218 -2.70 -13.16 30.08
N THR A 219 -3.81 -13.91 30.03
CA THR A 219 -4.73 -14.01 31.17
C THR A 219 -4.11 -14.95 32.21
N PRO A 220 -3.73 -14.48 33.43
CA PRO A 220 -3.19 -15.38 34.44
C PRO A 220 -4.27 -16.39 34.82
N VAL A 221 -3.90 -17.67 34.90
CA VAL A 221 -4.74 -18.70 35.52
C VAL A 221 -4.98 -18.24 36.96
N ALA A 222 -6.23 -17.89 37.27
CA ALA A 222 -6.68 -17.52 38.61
C ALA A 222 -6.63 -18.71 39.57
#